data_AF-A0A7C3UPS4-F1
#
_entry.id   AF-A0A7C3UPS4-F1
#
_cell.length_a   1.000
_cell.length_b   1.000
_cell.length_c   1.000
_cell.angle_alpha   90.00
_cell.angle_beta   90.00
_cell.angle_gamma   90.00
#
_symmetry.space_group_name_H-M   'P 1'
#
loop_
_entity.id
_entity.type
_entity.pdbx_description
1 polymer ?
#
loop_
_entity_poly.entity_id
_entity_poly.type
_entity_poly.pdbx_seq_one_letter_code
_entity_poly.pdbx_strand_id
1 'polypeptide(L)'
;MKASVYYLEKLLIASIIGLFMSINCFSEPVGKLLVRSLPLECELLFSNDLSKDKIDIKGGNFIKYQSDKWGIKKIDDILYINGIPEGKYEIIFKKSDKEITSAVNIQDGKTSFVSCNFPQNTTFKIDQVYVGKDGYPMVQIPAGDFLMGSDKGEPDEQPVHKVYLDAFYIDIYEVTNAQYKKFLDATKHKPPKYWNDSRYNAPDQPVVGVTWQDAMDYCKWAGKRLPTEAEWEKSARGGLIGKEYPWGDEEITDMAFGNENPGLSSAVPVGSFKPNGYGLFDMERNVWEWCLDWYDEGYYAKSPGKNPKGPATGDKRVLRGGSWFSGIYTPLRIPYRYSLEPDQTSNLIGFRCVQDNK
;
A
#
# COMPACT_ATOMS: atom_id res chain seq x y z
N MET A 1 43.69 53.70 8.44
CA MET A 1 43.97 52.31 8.01
C MET A 1 44.71 51.66 9.16
N LYS A 2 44.10 51.00 10.15
CA LYS A 2 43.07 49.93 10.11
C LYS A 2 43.45 48.82 9.12
N ALA A 3 43.69 47.62 9.68
CA ALA A 3 44.05 46.34 9.04
C ALA A 3 45.45 46.35 8.38
N SER A 4 46.40 45.44 8.63
CA SER A 4 46.34 44.08 9.14
C SER A 4 47.69 43.69 9.80
N VAL A 5 47.80 43.87 11.12
CA VAL A 5 48.79 43.19 11.97
C VAL A 5 48.16 41.88 12.50
N TYR A 6 47.45 41.17 11.62
CA TYR A 6 46.65 39.99 11.99
C TYR A 6 46.91 38.79 11.08
N TYR A 7 48.00 38.82 10.30
CA TYR A 7 48.32 37.82 9.28
C TYR A 7 49.61 37.02 9.53
N LEU A 8 50.23 37.12 10.71
CA LEU A 8 51.54 36.49 10.99
C LEU A 8 51.71 35.87 12.39
N GLU A 9 50.64 35.62 13.15
CA GLU A 9 50.73 34.99 14.48
C GLU A 9 50.00 33.64 14.63
N LYS A 10 49.55 33.00 13.55
CA LYS A 10 48.98 31.62 13.62
C LYS A 10 49.50 30.63 12.57
N LEU A 11 50.69 30.88 12.02
CA LEU A 11 51.30 30.00 11.01
C LEU A 11 52.68 29.46 11.41
N LEU A 12 53.01 29.44 12.71
CA LEU A 12 54.19 28.72 13.20
C LEU A 12 54.00 28.18 14.62
N ILE A 13 53.18 27.15 14.75
CA ILE A 13 53.46 26.02 15.65
C ILE A 13 53.42 24.82 14.71
N ALA A 14 54.55 24.52 14.07
CA ALA A 14 55.39 23.37 14.43
C ALA A 14 54.54 22.09 14.45
N SER A 15 54.57 21.28 13.39
CA SER A 15 55.65 20.30 13.22
C SER A 15 55.91 19.57 14.55
N ILE A 16 55.21 18.46 14.78
CA ILE A 16 55.75 17.19 15.30
C ILE A 16 54.59 16.20 15.43
N ILE A 17 54.59 15.24 14.49
CA ILE A 17 54.43 13.80 14.70
C ILE A 17 53.20 13.32 15.47
N GLY A 18 52.23 12.83 14.70
CA GLY A 18 51.22 11.88 15.14
C GLY A 18 50.79 11.04 13.94
N LEU A 19 51.55 9.98 13.67
CA LEU A 19 51.09 8.81 12.93
C LEU A 19 49.69 8.41 13.45
N PHE A 20 48.79 7.95 12.55
CA PHE A 20 47.38 7.55 12.74
C PHE A 20 46.30 8.61 12.47
N MET A 21 45.78 8.61 11.25
CA MET A 21 44.33 8.74 10.99
C MET A 21 44.00 7.76 9.85
N SER A 22 43.67 6.51 10.16
CA SER A 22 42.29 6.02 10.31
C SER A 22 41.39 6.42 9.13
N ILE A 23 41.14 5.43 8.26
CA ILE A 23 39.90 5.17 7.52
C ILE A 23 38.83 6.26 7.75
N ASN A 24 38.76 7.25 6.85
CA ASN A 24 37.56 8.07 6.72
C ASN A 24 36.65 7.42 5.69
N CYS A 25 36.03 6.30 6.08
CA CYS A 25 34.67 6.03 5.65
C CYS A 25 33.83 7.18 6.23
N PHE A 26 33.44 8.15 5.41
CA PHE A 26 32.30 8.98 5.77
C PHE A 26 31.09 8.06 5.78
N SER A 27 30.81 7.46 6.94
CA SER A 27 29.52 6.84 7.20
C SER A 27 28.47 7.93 7.11
N GLU A 28 27.47 7.75 6.26
CA GLU A 28 26.26 8.56 6.31
C GLU A 28 25.77 8.69 7.76
N PRO A 29 25.21 9.84 8.17
CA PRO A 29 24.70 10.00 9.52
C PRO A 29 23.63 8.93 9.79
N VAL A 30 23.87 8.10 10.80
CA VAL A 30 22.96 7.04 11.27
C VAL A 30 22.09 7.60 12.39
N GLY A 31 20.78 7.73 12.15
CA GLY A 31 19.81 8.10 13.19
C GLY A 31 19.34 6.88 13.99
N LYS A 32 19.18 6.99 15.32
CA LYS A 32 18.76 5.90 16.22
C LYS A 32 17.30 6.04 16.68
N LEU A 33 16.52 4.94 16.64
CA LEU A 33 15.10 4.84 16.98
C LEU A 33 14.87 3.78 18.07
N LEU A 34 14.46 4.17 19.28
CA LEU A 34 14.31 3.26 20.44
C LEU A 34 12.85 2.98 20.76
N VAL A 35 12.45 1.70 20.99
CA VAL A 35 11.05 1.29 21.16
C VAL A 35 10.70 0.62 22.60
N ARG A 36 9.75 1.11 23.52
CA ARG A 36 8.96 0.57 24.74
C ARG A 36 7.31 0.53 25.00
N SER A 37 6.57 -0.63 24.96
CA SER A 37 5.21 -1.35 25.12
C SER A 37 5.08 -2.82 25.80
N LEU A 38 5.26 -3.10 27.11
CA LEU A 38 5.30 -4.52 27.59
C LEU A 38 3.89 -5.22 27.44
N PRO A 39 3.82 -6.56 27.28
CA PRO A 39 4.92 -7.44 27.52
C PRO A 39 5.91 -7.40 26.35
N LEU A 40 5.78 -6.49 25.36
CA LEU A 40 6.87 -6.17 24.43
C LEU A 40 7.17 -4.70 24.16
N GLU A 41 8.16 -4.16 24.87
CA GLU A 41 8.32 -2.74 24.94
C GLU A 41 8.65 -2.09 23.46
N CYS A 42 7.82 -1.20 22.78
CA CYS A 42 7.93 -0.17 21.67
C CYS A 42 7.71 1.45 21.92
N GLU A 43 8.55 2.41 21.44
CA GLU A 43 8.93 3.88 21.68
C GLU A 43 9.61 4.30 20.35
N LEU A 44 9.77 5.54 19.89
CA LEU A 44 10.45 5.81 18.61
C LEU A 44 11.30 7.07 18.78
N LEU A 45 12.60 6.99 18.53
CA LEU A 45 13.52 8.13 18.55
C LEU A 45 13.94 8.51 17.13
N PHE A 46 14.01 9.80 16.84
CA PHE A 46 14.40 10.25 15.51
C PHE A 46 15.37 11.40 15.63
N SER A 47 16.67 11.14 15.54
CA SER A 47 17.65 12.25 15.49
C SER A 47 19.08 11.84 15.20
N ASN A 48 19.88 12.81 14.74
CA ASN A 48 21.35 12.86 14.86
C ASN A 48 21.81 13.40 16.25
N ASP A 49 20.87 13.90 17.06
CA ASP A 49 21.01 14.46 18.42
C ASP A 49 19.91 13.85 19.33
N LEU A 50 20.29 12.86 20.15
CA LEU A 50 19.45 11.95 20.95
C LEU A 50 18.50 12.62 21.98
N SER A 51 18.39 13.96 21.99
CA SER A 51 17.74 14.72 23.06
C SER A 51 16.37 15.34 22.72
N LYS A 52 15.86 15.31 21.47
CA LYS A 52 14.79 16.25 21.07
C LYS A 52 13.51 15.71 20.40
N ASP A 53 13.46 14.53 19.81
CA ASP A 53 12.24 14.05 19.11
C ASP A 53 11.92 12.59 19.50
N LYS A 54 10.78 12.35 20.17
CA LYS A 54 10.36 11.04 20.76
C LYS A 54 8.88 10.71 20.55
N ILE A 55 8.51 9.43 20.36
CA ILE A 55 7.13 8.92 20.39
C ILE A 55 7.04 7.71 21.34
N ASP A 56 6.19 7.72 22.37
CA ASP A 56 6.01 6.57 23.28
C ASP A 56 4.77 5.74 22.92
N ILE A 57 4.88 4.41 22.80
CA ILE A 57 3.77 3.50 22.46
C ILE A 57 3.65 2.41 23.53
N LYS A 58 2.57 2.30 24.30
CA LYS A 58 2.43 1.27 25.35
C LYS A 58 1.23 0.33 25.18
N GLY A 59 1.48 -0.96 24.98
CA GLY A 59 0.43 -1.99 24.92
C GLY A 59 -0.58 -1.72 23.79
N GLY A 60 -0.07 -1.26 22.65
CA GLY A 60 -0.89 -0.70 21.56
C GLY A 60 -1.39 0.72 21.82
N ASN A 61 -1.44 1.26 23.04
CA ASN A 61 -2.00 2.59 23.33
C ASN A 61 -0.94 3.70 23.49
N PHE A 62 -1.23 4.90 22.98
CA PHE A 62 -0.36 6.07 23.12
C PHE A 62 -0.17 6.49 24.59
N ILE A 63 1.03 6.95 24.96
CA ILE A 63 1.22 7.60 26.27
C ILE A 63 1.61 9.08 26.19
N LYS A 64 2.36 9.55 25.19
CA LYS A 64 2.50 11.00 24.92
C LYS A 64 3.29 11.26 23.65
N TYR A 65 3.08 12.43 23.04
CA TYR A 65 3.94 12.96 21.99
C TYR A 65 4.30 14.43 22.25
N GLN A 66 5.51 14.81 21.83
CA GLN A 66 5.96 16.19 21.74
C GLN A 66 6.96 16.30 20.57
N SER A 67 6.47 16.46 19.34
CA SER A 67 7.28 17.01 18.25
C SER A 67 6.39 17.62 17.16
N ASP A 68 6.62 18.87 16.80
CA ASP A 68 5.74 19.59 15.88
C ASP A 68 6.05 19.28 14.39
N LYS A 69 6.89 18.26 14.13
CA LYS A 69 7.50 18.01 12.81
C LYS A 69 6.92 16.85 12.02
N TRP A 70 6.35 15.82 12.64
CA TRP A 70 5.87 14.62 11.94
C TRP A 70 4.41 14.32 12.18
N GLY A 71 3.74 13.86 11.12
CA GLY A 71 2.34 13.44 11.18
C GLY A 71 2.26 11.99 11.64
N ILE A 72 2.05 11.76 12.93
CA ILE A 72 1.87 10.41 13.48
C ILE A 72 0.38 10.12 13.67
N LYS A 73 -0.08 8.99 13.16
CA LYS A 73 -1.45 8.49 13.34
C LYS A 73 -1.41 7.01 13.70
N LYS A 74 -2.35 6.58 14.56
CA LYS A 74 -2.61 5.16 14.81
C LYS A 74 -3.98 4.84 14.21
N ILE A 75 -4.05 3.78 13.42
CA ILE A 75 -5.31 3.20 12.92
C ILE A 75 -5.20 1.71 13.25
N ASP A 76 -6.13 1.22 14.09
CA ASP A 76 -6.05 -0.10 14.73
C ASP A 76 -4.68 -0.33 15.39
N ASP A 77 -4.04 -1.48 15.22
CA ASP A 77 -2.72 -1.76 15.82
C ASP A 77 -1.54 -1.29 14.94
N ILE A 78 -1.81 -0.49 13.90
CA ILE A 78 -0.80 0.00 12.96
C ILE A 78 -0.48 1.47 13.24
N LEU A 79 0.81 1.77 13.31
CA LEU A 79 1.33 3.13 13.44
C LEU A 79 1.78 3.66 12.08
N TYR A 80 1.21 4.79 11.70
CA TYR A 80 1.55 5.54 10.50
C TYR A 80 2.38 6.75 10.91
N ILE A 81 3.60 6.87 10.35
CA ILE A 81 4.50 7.99 10.62
C ILE A 81 4.83 8.66 9.29
N ASN A 82 4.37 9.89 9.11
CA ASN A 82 4.61 10.67 7.91
C ASN A 82 5.64 11.78 8.15
N GLY A 83 6.48 12.01 7.14
CA GLY A 83 7.44 13.12 7.12
C GLY A 83 8.84 12.78 7.62
N ILE A 84 9.18 11.50 7.73
CA ILE A 84 10.57 11.09 8.02
C ILE A 84 11.42 11.38 6.77
N PRO A 85 12.54 12.11 6.88
CA PRO A 85 13.44 12.36 5.75
C PRO A 85 14.01 11.06 5.15
N GLU A 86 14.54 11.15 3.93
CA GLU A 86 15.38 10.08 3.39
C GLU A 86 16.64 9.89 4.24
N GLY A 87 17.07 8.64 4.39
CA GLY A 87 18.31 8.33 5.09
C GLY A 87 18.37 6.92 5.65
N LYS A 88 19.52 6.58 6.23
CA LYS A 88 19.71 5.34 6.98
C LYS A 88 19.34 5.55 8.44
N TYR A 89 18.48 4.68 8.95
CA TYR A 89 18.01 4.69 10.33
C TYR A 89 18.28 3.34 10.98
N GLU A 90 18.37 3.31 12.30
CA GLU A 90 18.42 2.09 13.11
C GLU A 90 17.16 2.02 13.97
N ILE A 91 16.42 0.91 13.91
CA ILE A 91 15.32 0.61 14.83
C ILE A 91 15.81 -0.33 15.92
N ILE A 92 15.52 0.02 17.16
CA ILE A 92 15.98 -0.65 18.37
C ILE A 92 14.76 -1.15 19.16
N PHE A 93 14.50 -2.45 19.11
CA PHE A 93 13.44 -3.09 19.87
C PHE A 93 13.94 -3.50 21.25
N LYS A 94 13.19 -3.23 22.32
CA LYS A 94 13.54 -3.65 23.68
C LYS A 94 12.49 -4.55 24.33
N LYS A 95 12.93 -5.70 24.84
CA LYS A 95 12.11 -6.56 25.71
C LYS A 95 12.89 -6.85 26.99
N SER A 96 12.46 -6.25 28.11
CA SER A 96 13.18 -6.31 29.40
C SER A 96 14.64 -5.85 29.25
N ASP A 97 15.63 -6.68 29.60
CA ASP A 97 17.07 -6.37 29.49
C ASP A 97 17.66 -6.69 28.11
N LYS A 98 16.86 -7.14 27.14
CA LYS A 98 17.31 -7.50 25.80
C LYS A 98 17.00 -6.39 24.80
N GLU A 99 17.99 -6.05 23.99
CA GLU A 99 17.94 -5.03 22.93
C GLU A 99 18.29 -5.69 21.58
N ILE A 100 17.47 -5.44 20.56
CA ILE A 100 17.74 -5.87 19.18
C ILE A 100 17.71 -4.64 18.30
N THR A 101 18.79 -4.40 17.57
CA THR A 101 18.86 -3.32 16.58
C THR A 101 18.76 -3.90 15.18
N SER A 102 18.08 -3.21 14.27
CA SER A 102 18.16 -3.51 12.85
C SER A 102 18.04 -2.24 12.01
N ALA A 103 18.72 -2.25 10.87
CA ALA A 103 18.90 -1.07 10.02
C ALA A 103 17.75 -0.92 9.02
N VAL A 104 17.41 0.33 8.73
CA VAL A 104 16.41 0.78 7.76
C VAL A 104 17.08 1.74 6.81
N ASN A 105 16.64 1.72 5.57
CA ASN A 105 16.92 2.80 4.64
C ASN A 105 15.60 3.40 4.15
N ILE A 106 15.33 4.66 4.51
CA ILE A 106 14.18 5.45 4.05
C ILE A 106 14.55 6.17 2.77
N GLN A 107 13.73 5.99 1.74
CA GLN A 107 13.83 6.64 0.44
C GLN A 107 12.55 7.44 0.17
N ASP A 108 12.63 8.47 -0.66
CA ASP A 108 11.55 9.43 -0.88
C ASP A 108 10.32 8.72 -1.43
N GLY A 109 9.17 9.08 -0.86
CA GLY A 109 7.91 8.41 -1.12
C GLY A 109 7.83 6.95 -0.64
N LYS A 110 8.82 6.35 0.03
CA LYS A 110 8.78 4.96 0.53
C LYS A 110 8.82 4.90 2.06
N THR A 111 7.74 4.47 2.69
CA THR A 111 7.78 4.05 4.12
C THR A 111 8.72 2.85 4.23
N SER A 112 9.54 2.73 5.28
CA SER A 112 10.59 1.69 5.35
C SER A 112 10.48 0.70 6.52
N PHE A 113 11.16 -0.46 6.40
CA PHE A 113 11.05 -1.61 7.33
C PHE A 113 12.19 -1.85 8.22
N VAL A 114 11.83 -2.42 9.36
CA VAL A 114 12.65 -3.38 10.06
C VAL A 114 11.88 -4.63 10.41
N SER A 115 12.47 -5.79 10.12
CA SER A 115 12.17 -7.05 10.80
C SER A 115 13.16 -7.30 11.93
N CYS A 116 12.66 -7.69 13.11
CA CYS A 116 13.50 -8.25 14.17
C CYS A 116 12.91 -9.57 14.68
N ASN A 117 13.78 -10.56 14.92
CA ASN A 117 13.40 -11.84 15.50
C ASN A 117 13.76 -11.83 17.00
N PHE A 118 12.74 -11.83 17.86
CA PHE A 118 12.96 -12.11 19.28
C PHE A 118 13.09 -13.63 19.51
N PRO A 119 13.82 -14.05 20.56
CA PRO A 119 13.81 -15.44 21.00
C PRO A 119 12.46 -15.76 21.67
N GLN A 120 11.43 -15.96 20.84
CA GLN A 120 10.09 -16.54 21.12
C GLN A 120 9.20 -16.55 19.85
N ASN A 121 9.76 -16.75 18.65
CA ASN A 121 9.02 -16.89 17.38
C ASN A 121 8.07 -15.73 16.99
N THR A 122 8.21 -14.54 17.58
CA THR A 122 7.47 -13.35 17.11
C THR A 122 8.27 -12.67 16.01
N THR A 123 7.81 -12.79 14.76
CA THR A 123 8.33 -12.03 13.62
C THR A 123 7.58 -10.71 13.56
N PHE A 124 8.30 -9.59 13.64
CA PHE A 124 7.73 -8.28 13.34
C PHE A 124 7.93 -8.00 11.86
N LYS A 125 6.82 -7.84 11.13
CA LYS A 125 6.83 -7.39 9.73
C LYS A 125 6.36 -5.94 9.72
N ILE A 126 7.11 -5.09 9.04
CA ILE A 126 6.72 -3.73 8.68
C ILE A 126 6.60 -3.77 7.14
N ASP A 127 5.60 -3.12 6.50
CA ASP A 127 5.32 -3.11 5.03
C ASP A 127 5.39 -1.66 4.40
N GLN A 128 5.96 -1.48 3.16
CA GLN A 128 6.95 -0.39 2.77
C GLN A 128 6.12 0.35 1.82
N VAL A 129 5.29 1.16 2.44
CA VAL A 129 4.15 1.61 1.72
C VAL A 129 4.51 2.92 1.09
N TYR A 130 4.50 2.93 -0.24
CA TYR A 130 4.58 4.17 -0.98
C TYR A 130 3.29 4.95 -0.70
N VAL A 131 3.41 6.19 -0.25
CA VAL A 131 2.22 7.00 0.03
C VAL A 131 1.94 7.87 -1.18
N GLY A 132 0.80 7.63 -1.83
CA GLY A 132 0.35 8.45 -2.95
C GLY A 132 0.09 9.90 -2.53
N LYS A 133 -0.06 10.81 -3.52
CA LYS A 133 -0.33 12.24 -3.24
C LYS A 133 -1.65 12.49 -2.51
N ASP A 134 -2.59 11.54 -2.60
CA ASP A 134 -3.85 11.49 -1.86
C ASP A 134 -3.69 11.12 -0.37
N GLY A 135 -2.46 10.74 0.02
CA GLY A 135 -2.07 10.39 1.37
C GLY A 135 -2.38 8.93 1.73
N TYR A 136 -2.53 8.05 0.72
CA TYR A 136 -2.90 6.65 0.95
C TYR A 136 -1.81 5.64 0.58
N PRO A 137 -1.76 4.52 1.32
CA PRO A 137 -0.80 3.45 1.13
C PRO A 137 -0.92 2.71 -0.22
N MET A 138 0.22 2.55 -0.91
CA MET A 138 0.45 1.69 -2.06
C MET A 138 1.61 0.72 -1.84
N VAL A 139 1.49 -0.52 -2.32
CA VAL A 139 2.56 -1.51 -2.31
C VAL A 139 3.16 -1.66 -3.70
N GLN A 140 4.48 -1.93 -3.78
CA GLN A 140 5.13 -2.22 -5.06
C GLN A 140 4.89 -3.68 -5.46
N ILE A 141 4.38 -3.89 -6.66
CA ILE A 141 4.32 -5.18 -7.32
C ILE A 141 5.59 -5.35 -8.16
N PRO A 142 6.39 -6.41 -7.95
CA PRO A 142 7.63 -6.60 -8.67
C PRO A 142 7.40 -6.85 -10.16
N ALA A 143 8.33 -6.37 -10.99
CA ALA A 143 8.35 -6.71 -12.41
C ALA A 143 8.48 -8.23 -12.59
N GLY A 144 7.91 -8.75 -13.67
CA GLY A 144 8.07 -10.15 -14.03
C GLY A 144 6.82 -10.78 -14.63
N ASP A 145 7.01 -12.04 -15.00
CA ASP A 145 5.99 -12.87 -15.63
C ASP A 145 4.98 -13.40 -14.62
N PHE A 146 3.74 -13.56 -15.06
CA PHE A 146 2.73 -14.40 -14.41
C PHE A 146 1.82 -15.06 -15.45
N LEU A 147 1.05 -16.06 -15.01
CA LEU A 147 0.01 -16.68 -15.82
C LEU A 147 -1.33 -15.99 -15.53
N MET A 148 -1.94 -15.42 -16.57
CA MET A 148 -3.21 -14.71 -16.51
C MET A 148 -4.34 -15.59 -17.04
N GLY A 149 -5.51 -15.56 -16.39
CA GLY A 149 -6.67 -16.38 -16.72
C GLY A 149 -6.77 -17.70 -15.94
N SER A 150 -7.71 -18.56 -16.34
CA SER A 150 -7.90 -19.91 -15.78
C SER A 150 -8.52 -20.89 -16.77
N ASP A 151 -7.92 -22.08 -16.88
CA ASP A 151 -8.46 -23.20 -17.68
C ASP A 151 -9.69 -23.86 -17.02
N LYS A 152 -10.02 -23.48 -15.79
CA LYS A 152 -11.22 -23.92 -15.04
C LYS A 152 -12.31 -22.84 -15.01
N GLY A 153 -12.03 -21.68 -15.59
CA GLY A 153 -12.90 -20.51 -15.58
C GLY A 153 -13.88 -20.47 -16.74
N GLU A 154 -14.65 -19.38 -16.80
CA GLU A 154 -15.55 -19.08 -17.91
C GLU A 154 -14.78 -18.92 -19.24
N PRO A 155 -15.45 -19.02 -20.40
CA PRO A 155 -14.78 -18.93 -21.69
C PRO A 155 -13.96 -17.64 -21.91
N ASP A 156 -14.39 -16.52 -21.32
CA ASP A 156 -13.69 -15.23 -21.42
C ASP A 156 -12.51 -15.09 -20.45
N GLU A 157 -12.31 -16.08 -19.56
CA GLU A 157 -11.13 -16.20 -18.68
C GLU A 157 -10.02 -17.05 -19.32
N GLN A 158 -10.28 -17.58 -20.53
CA GLN A 158 -9.42 -18.48 -21.28
C GLN A 158 -8.90 -17.82 -22.58
N PRO A 159 -7.75 -18.28 -23.12
CA PRO A 159 -6.84 -19.26 -22.52
C PRO A 159 -5.99 -18.65 -21.40
N VAL A 160 -5.46 -19.52 -20.52
CA VAL A 160 -4.34 -19.14 -19.66
C VAL A 160 -3.16 -18.71 -20.56
N HIS A 161 -2.63 -17.52 -20.33
CA HIS A 161 -1.55 -16.97 -21.14
C HIS A 161 -0.50 -16.27 -20.27
N LYS A 162 0.74 -16.24 -20.76
CA LYS A 162 1.86 -15.64 -20.05
C LYS A 162 1.91 -14.14 -20.30
N VAL A 163 1.93 -13.35 -19.22
CA VAL A 163 2.02 -11.88 -19.28
C VAL A 163 3.20 -11.41 -18.43
N TYR A 164 4.04 -10.57 -19.02
CA TYR A 164 5.07 -9.80 -18.33
C TYR A 164 4.52 -8.43 -17.96
N LEU A 165 4.68 -8.03 -16.70
CA LEU A 165 4.43 -6.67 -16.24
C LEU A 165 5.73 -6.04 -15.75
N ASP A 166 5.98 -4.78 -16.12
CA ASP A 166 6.97 -3.94 -15.43
C ASP A 166 6.56 -3.75 -13.96
N ALA A 167 7.48 -3.28 -13.11
CA ALA A 167 7.13 -2.99 -11.71
C ALA A 167 6.20 -1.77 -11.63
N PHE A 168 5.23 -1.81 -10.72
CA PHE A 168 4.29 -0.72 -10.48
C PHE A 168 3.87 -0.69 -9.01
N TYR A 169 3.27 0.42 -8.58
CA TYR A 169 2.63 0.55 -7.28
C TYR A 169 1.13 0.39 -7.42
N ILE A 170 0.49 -0.24 -6.44
CA ILE A 170 -0.98 -0.38 -6.37
C ILE A 170 -1.46 -0.05 -4.97
N ASP A 171 -2.60 0.64 -4.85
CA ASP A 171 -3.23 0.93 -3.57
C ASP A 171 -3.50 -0.37 -2.79
N ILE A 172 -3.14 -0.36 -1.49
CA ILE A 172 -3.36 -1.51 -0.59
C ILE A 172 -4.86 -1.80 -0.40
N TYR A 173 -5.67 -0.75 -0.45
CA TYR A 173 -7.11 -0.73 -0.24
C TYR A 173 -7.82 -0.08 -1.42
N GLU A 174 -9.11 -0.30 -1.56
CA GLU A 174 -9.98 0.51 -2.41
C GLU A 174 -10.00 1.97 -1.95
N VAL A 175 -10.32 2.88 -2.87
CA VAL A 175 -10.45 4.30 -2.55
C VAL A 175 -11.62 4.50 -1.59
N THR A 176 -11.35 5.09 -0.43
CA THR A 176 -12.33 5.34 0.62
C THR A 176 -13.18 6.59 0.37
N ASN A 177 -14.33 6.69 1.04
CA ASN A 177 -15.12 7.92 1.05
C ASN A 177 -14.32 9.12 1.60
N ALA A 178 -13.47 8.93 2.62
CA ALA A 178 -12.63 10.00 3.15
C ALA A 178 -11.65 10.54 2.09
N GLN A 179 -11.04 9.66 1.31
CA GLN A 179 -10.19 10.03 0.17
C GLN A 179 -10.97 10.75 -0.90
N TYR A 180 -12.10 10.19 -1.31
CA TYR A 180 -12.92 10.74 -2.38
C TYR A 180 -13.49 12.11 -2.00
N LYS A 181 -13.79 12.34 -0.71
CA LYS A 181 -14.20 13.65 -0.20
C LYS A 181 -13.13 14.72 -0.45
N LYS A 182 -11.84 14.42 -0.24
CA LYS A 182 -10.75 15.37 -0.54
C LYS A 182 -10.73 15.76 -2.02
N PHE A 183 -10.96 14.79 -2.89
CA PHE A 183 -11.09 15.02 -4.33
C PHE A 183 -12.28 15.93 -4.65
N LEU A 184 -13.47 15.65 -4.10
CA LEU A 184 -14.67 16.49 -4.28
C LEU A 184 -14.42 17.92 -3.78
N ASP A 185 -13.84 18.08 -2.60
CA ASP A 185 -13.57 19.38 -2.00
C ASP A 185 -12.60 20.21 -2.86
N ALA A 186 -11.56 19.56 -3.42
CA ALA A 186 -10.51 20.19 -4.20
C ALA A 186 -10.92 20.54 -5.64
N THR A 187 -11.75 19.69 -6.27
CA THR A 187 -12.06 19.80 -7.71
C THR A 187 -13.47 20.29 -8.00
N LYS A 188 -14.35 20.28 -7.00
CA LYS A 188 -15.81 20.51 -7.16
C LYS A 188 -16.47 19.51 -8.10
N HIS A 189 -15.87 18.33 -8.25
CA HIS A 189 -16.45 17.22 -8.99
C HIS A 189 -17.84 16.85 -8.43
N LYS A 190 -18.71 16.31 -9.27
CA LYS A 190 -20.04 15.86 -8.85
C LYS A 190 -19.92 14.66 -7.89
N PRO A 191 -20.64 14.63 -6.76
CA PRO A 191 -20.66 13.44 -5.90
C PRO A 191 -21.28 12.21 -6.60
N PRO A 192 -20.81 11.00 -6.28
CA PRO A 192 -21.32 9.76 -6.86
C PRO A 192 -22.75 9.45 -6.42
N LYS A 193 -23.39 8.49 -7.10
CA LYS A 193 -24.83 8.20 -6.97
C LYS A 193 -25.30 7.95 -5.53
N TYR A 194 -24.49 7.29 -4.72
CA TYR A 194 -24.84 6.88 -3.34
C TYR A 194 -24.16 7.71 -2.25
N TRP A 195 -23.56 8.86 -2.59
CA TRP A 195 -22.75 9.67 -1.66
C TRP A 195 -23.46 10.07 -0.36
N ASN A 196 -24.77 10.33 -0.42
CA ASN A 196 -25.57 10.77 0.73
C ASN A 196 -26.33 9.61 1.41
N ASP A 197 -26.14 8.37 0.95
CA ASP A 197 -26.79 7.20 1.54
C ASP A 197 -25.97 6.70 2.73
N SER A 198 -26.58 6.69 3.92
CA SER A 198 -25.91 6.34 5.18
C SER A 198 -25.39 4.90 5.24
N ARG A 199 -25.80 4.05 4.30
CA ARG A 199 -25.32 2.66 4.20
C ARG A 199 -23.93 2.56 3.55
N TYR A 200 -23.53 3.59 2.80
CA TYR A 200 -22.37 3.56 1.90
C TYR A 200 -21.42 4.75 2.05
N ASN A 201 -21.63 5.62 3.05
CA ASN A 201 -20.93 6.90 3.17
C ASN A 201 -20.01 7.01 4.39
N ALA A 202 -19.75 5.93 5.11
CA ALA A 202 -18.80 5.95 6.22
C ALA A 202 -17.39 6.29 5.70
N PRO A 203 -16.59 7.09 6.41
CA PRO A 203 -15.31 7.58 5.91
C PRO A 203 -14.31 6.50 5.49
N ASP A 204 -14.35 5.34 6.14
CA ASP A 204 -13.49 4.17 5.97
C ASP A 204 -14.09 3.09 5.06
N GLN A 205 -15.33 3.25 4.59
CA GLN A 205 -15.90 2.41 3.53
C GLN A 205 -15.32 2.79 2.16
N PRO A 206 -15.27 1.84 1.20
CA PRO A 206 -14.95 2.16 -0.17
C PRO A 206 -16.01 3.11 -0.74
N VAL A 207 -15.58 4.06 -1.57
CA VAL A 207 -16.51 4.89 -2.33
C VAL A 207 -17.21 4.02 -3.38
N VAL A 208 -18.54 4.12 -3.45
CA VAL A 208 -19.36 3.36 -4.40
C VAL A 208 -20.29 4.27 -5.20
N GLY A 209 -20.87 3.75 -6.29
CA GLY A 209 -21.73 4.53 -7.18
C GLY A 209 -20.94 5.49 -8.07
N VAL A 210 -19.67 5.18 -8.29
CA VAL A 210 -18.77 5.86 -9.22
C VAL A 210 -18.85 5.20 -10.59
N THR A 211 -18.94 6.01 -11.63
CA THR A 211 -18.74 5.57 -13.02
C THR A 211 -17.25 5.31 -13.28
N TRP A 212 -16.93 4.69 -14.42
CA TRP A 212 -15.54 4.51 -14.81
C TRP A 212 -14.81 5.86 -14.98
N GLN A 213 -15.52 6.86 -15.51
CA GLN A 213 -14.96 8.20 -15.71
C GLN A 213 -14.70 8.92 -14.37
N ASP A 214 -15.60 8.79 -13.39
CA ASP A 214 -15.39 9.32 -12.04
C ASP A 214 -14.12 8.76 -11.39
N ALA A 215 -13.90 7.45 -11.54
CA ALA A 215 -12.73 6.75 -11.04
C ALA A 215 -11.44 7.24 -11.73
N MET A 216 -11.46 7.38 -13.06
CA MET A 216 -10.34 7.95 -13.83
C MET A 216 -10.00 9.38 -13.42
N ASP A 217 -11.00 10.23 -13.21
CA ASP A 217 -10.79 11.62 -12.80
C ASP A 217 -10.20 11.73 -11.39
N TYR A 218 -10.67 10.88 -10.46
CA TYR A 218 -10.02 10.74 -9.15
C TYR A 218 -8.56 10.31 -9.28
N CYS A 219 -8.29 9.24 -10.03
CA CYS A 219 -6.93 8.71 -10.19
C CYS A 219 -6.00 9.81 -10.73
N LYS A 220 -6.45 10.53 -11.78
CA LYS A 220 -5.68 11.63 -12.38
C LYS A 220 -5.39 12.73 -11.37
N TRP A 221 -6.38 13.15 -10.57
CA TRP A 221 -6.19 14.14 -9.50
C TRP A 221 -5.18 13.66 -8.45
N ALA A 222 -5.23 12.38 -8.07
CA ALA A 222 -4.29 11.76 -7.14
C ALA A 222 -2.88 11.54 -7.74
N GLY A 223 -2.67 11.83 -9.04
CA GLY A 223 -1.41 11.54 -9.73
C GLY A 223 -1.16 10.06 -9.98
N LYS A 224 -2.25 9.29 -10.10
CA LYS A 224 -2.32 7.84 -10.30
C LYS A 224 -3.10 7.52 -11.58
N ARG A 225 -3.42 6.25 -11.82
CA ARG A 225 -4.33 5.76 -12.86
C ARG A 225 -5.11 4.53 -12.35
N LEU A 226 -6.12 4.08 -13.10
CA LEU A 226 -6.70 2.75 -12.86
C LEU A 226 -5.69 1.64 -13.22
N PRO A 227 -5.75 0.48 -12.53
CA PRO A 227 -4.97 -0.70 -12.92
C PRO A 227 -5.36 -1.16 -14.31
N THR A 228 -4.43 -1.70 -15.09
CA THR A 228 -4.84 -2.60 -16.17
C THR A 228 -5.44 -3.88 -15.58
N GLU A 229 -6.26 -4.58 -16.34
CA GLU A 229 -6.83 -5.87 -15.92
C GLU A 229 -5.72 -6.86 -15.52
N ALA A 230 -4.61 -6.87 -16.26
CA ALA A 230 -3.46 -7.71 -15.97
C ALA A 230 -2.74 -7.30 -14.68
N GLU A 231 -2.58 -5.99 -14.43
CA GLU A 231 -2.01 -5.48 -13.18
C GLU A 231 -2.87 -5.84 -11.99
N TRP A 232 -4.19 -5.71 -12.13
CA TRP A 232 -5.13 -6.11 -11.09
C TRP A 232 -5.00 -7.60 -10.78
N GLU A 233 -5.02 -8.47 -11.80
CA GLU A 233 -4.96 -9.92 -11.58
C GLU A 233 -3.63 -10.37 -10.98
N LYS A 234 -2.49 -9.85 -11.48
CA LYS A 234 -1.18 -10.15 -10.88
C LYS A 234 -1.13 -9.72 -9.42
N SER A 235 -1.69 -8.56 -9.11
CA SER A 235 -1.76 -8.04 -7.74
C SER A 235 -2.64 -8.93 -6.86
N ALA A 236 -3.82 -9.34 -7.35
CA ALA A 236 -4.76 -10.21 -6.63
C ALA A 236 -4.19 -11.60 -6.32
N ARG A 237 -3.39 -12.16 -7.23
CA ARG A 237 -2.71 -13.46 -7.03
C ARG A 237 -1.70 -13.46 -5.88
N GLY A 238 -1.21 -12.31 -5.44
CA GLY A 238 -0.36 -12.21 -4.24
C GLY A 238 0.94 -13.03 -4.31
N GLY A 239 1.47 -13.29 -5.51
CA GLY A 239 2.65 -14.13 -5.72
C GLY A 239 2.37 -15.64 -5.82
N LEU A 240 1.11 -16.07 -5.70
CA LEU A 240 0.72 -17.46 -5.90
C LEU A 240 0.61 -17.80 -7.39
N ILE A 241 0.99 -19.03 -7.74
CA ILE A 241 0.96 -19.54 -9.13
C ILE A 241 -0.22 -20.50 -9.30
N GLY A 242 -1.08 -20.22 -10.28
CA GLY A 242 -2.17 -21.12 -10.68
C GLY A 242 -3.28 -21.30 -9.64
N LYS A 243 -3.38 -20.38 -8.67
CA LYS A 243 -4.42 -20.37 -7.64
C LYS A 243 -5.64 -19.58 -8.08
N GLU A 244 -6.82 -20.06 -7.69
CA GLU A 244 -8.11 -19.46 -8.02
C GLU A 244 -8.50 -18.35 -7.04
N TYR A 245 -7.94 -18.31 -5.82
CA TYR A 245 -8.27 -17.29 -4.81
C TYR A 245 -7.02 -16.61 -4.22
N PRO A 246 -7.15 -15.38 -3.67
CA PRO A 246 -6.00 -14.59 -3.18
C PRO A 246 -5.19 -15.26 -2.07
N TRP A 247 -5.80 -16.19 -1.33
CA TRP A 247 -5.17 -16.98 -0.26
C TRP A 247 -4.76 -18.40 -0.69
N GLY A 248 -5.02 -18.82 -1.93
CA GLY A 248 -4.79 -20.19 -2.41
C GLY A 248 -6.06 -21.00 -2.63
N ASP A 249 -5.92 -22.30 -2.94
CA ASP A 249 -7.06 -23.21 -3.24
C ASP A 249 -7.47 -24.06 -2.03
N GLU A 250 -6.92 -23.77 -0.85
CA GLU A 250 -7.32 -24.45 0.38
C GLU A 250 -8.77 -24.08 0.71
N GLU A 251 -9.56 -25.08 1.14
CA GLU A 251 -10.87 -24.78 1.72
C GLU A 251 -10.66 -23.83 2.89
N ILE A 252 -11.36 -22.70 2.88
CA ILE A 252 -11.34 -21.76 3.98
C ILE A 252 -12.10 -22.41 5.15
N THR A 253 -11.43 -23.26 5.92
CA THR A 253 -11.99 -23.83 7.15
C THR A 253 -12.02 -22.78 8.26
N ASP A 254 -11.12 -21.81 8.17
CA ASP A 254 -10.99 -20.71 9.12
C ASP A 254 -11.76 -19.51 8.59
N MET A 255 -13.07 -19.67 8.66
CA MET A 255 -14.03 -18.66 8.28
C MET A 255 -13.94 -17.51 9.28
N ALA A 256 -13.10 -16.53 8.99
CA ALA A 256 -13.14 -15.22 9.66
C ALA A 256 -14.54 -14.56 9.55
N PHE A 257 -15.47 -15.16 8.79
CA PHE A 257 -16.89 -14.80 8.75
C PHE A 257 -17.89 -15.98 8.81
N GLY A 258 -17.55 -17.15 9.37
CA GLY A 258 -18.51 -18.27 9.53
C GLY A 258 -19.14 -18.80 8.22
N ASN A 259 -19.95 -19.86 8.33
CA ASN A 259 -20.61 -20.56 7.20
C ASN A 259 -21.77 -19.74 6.59
N GLU A 260 -21.72 -18.43 6.73
CA GLU A 260 -22.70 -17.47 6.28
C GLU A 260 -21.91 -16.24 5.89
N ASN A 261 -21.84 -15.85 4.60
CA ASN A 261 -21.72 -14.42 4.32
C ASN A 261 -22.93 -13.81 5.04
N PRO A 262 -22.78 -13.09 6.17
CA PRO A 262 -23.91 -12.87 7.07
C PRO A 262 -24.79 -11.76 6.50
N GLY A 263 -25.47 -12.03 5.37
CA GLY A 263 -26.31 -11.09 4.66
C GLY A 263 -25.77 -9.67 4.67
N LEU A 264 -24.50 -9.46 4.30
CA LEU A 264 -23.93 -8.12 4.28
C LEU A 264 -24.87 -7.22 3.48
N SER A 265 -25.33 -6.15 4.11
CA SER A 265 -26.33 -5.24 3.53
C SER A 265 -25.68 -4.10 2.74
N SER A 266 -24.36 -3.93 2.89
CA SER A 266 -23.52 -2.96 2.22
C SER A 266 -22.04 -3.36 2.26
N ALA A 267 -21.21 -2.56 1.57
CA ALA A 267 -19.75 -2.64 1.67
C ALA A 267 -19.29 -2.42 3.11
N VAL A 268 -18.21 -3.08 3.50
CA VAL A 268 -17.60 -2.95 4.84
C VAL A 268 -16.41 -1.99 4.77
N PRO A 269 -15.88 -1.49 5.91
CA PRO A 269 -14.64 -0.72 5.90
C PRO A 269 -13.53 -1.43 5.14
N VAL A 270 -12.72 -0.67 4.39
CA VAL A 270 -11.60 -1.26 3.65
C VAL A 270 -10.60 -1.90 4.61
N GLY A 271 -9.99 -3.01 4.20
CA GLY A 271 -9.11 -3.81 5.04
C GLY A 271 -9.81 -4.83 5.93
N SER A 272 -11.12 -5.03 5.76
CA SER A 272 -11.89 -6.00 6.57
C SER A 272 -11.57 -7.45 6.23
N PHE A 273 -11.10 -7.74 5.01
CA PHE A 273 -10.75 -9.10 4.58
C PHE A 273 -9.24 -9.34 4.62
N LYS A 274 -8.82 -10.61 4.78
CA LYS A 274 -7.40 -10.95 4.93
C LYS A 274 -6.58 -10.46 3.71
N PRO A 275 -5.37 -9.90 3.92
CA PRO A 275 -4.52 -9.52 2.82
C PRO A 275 -3.94 -10.74 2.10
N ASN A 276 -3.63 -10.59 0.82
CA ASN A 276 -2.92 -11.61 0.05
C ASN A 276 -1.39 -11.56 0.28
N GLY A 277 -0.62 -12.39 -0.44
CA GLY A 277 0.84 -12.46 -0.27
C GLY A 277 1.62 -11.18 -0.62
N TYR A 278 1.00 -10.21 -1.31
CA TYR A 278 1.56 -8.87 -1.53
C TYR A 278 1.05 -7.82 -0.53
N GLY A 279 0.23 -8.21 0.44
CA GLY A 279 -0.32 -7.29 1.43
C GLY A 279 -1.51 -6.47 0.95
N LEU A 280 -2.12 -6.80 -0.19
CA LEU A 280 -3.34 -6.15 -0.66
C LEU A 280 -4.56 -6.75 0.02
N PHE A 281 -5.44 -5.90 0.50
CA PHE A 281 -6.69 -6.28 1.15
C PHE A 281 -7.83 -6.27 0.13
N ASP A 282 -8.90 -6.99 0.49
CA ASP A 282 -10.20 -6.95 -0.19
C ASP A 282 -10.11 -7.26 -1.70
N MET A 283 -9.11 -8.05 -2.12
CA MET A 283 -8.96 -8.49 -3.53
C MET A 283 -10.05 -9.48 -3.97
N GLU A 284 -10.84 -9.98 -3.03
CA GLU A 284 -12.06 -10.76 -3.24
C GLU A 284 -13.13 -10.19 -2.30
N ARG A 285 -14.35 -9.97 -2.81
CA ARG A 285 -15.49 -9.27 -2.14
C ARG A 285 -15.30 -7.76 -2.01
N ASN A 286 -15.98 -7.19 -1.02
CA ASN A 286 -16.25 -5.78 -0.77
C ASN A 286 -16.92 -5.05 -1.94
N VAL A 287 -16.18 -4.61 -2.95
CA VAL A 287 -16.73 -3.92 -4.12
C VAL A 287 -16.04 -4.33 -5.39
N TRP A 288 -16.79 -4.34 -6.50
CA TRP A 288 -16.22 -4.53 -7.82
C TRP A 288 -15.32 -3.35 -8.13
N GLU A 289 -14.18 -3.62 -8.76
CA GLU A 289 -13.19 -2.59 -9.02
C GLU A 289 -13.02 -2.33 -10.51
N TRP A 290 -13.19 -1.07 -10.91
CA TRP A 290 -12.91 -0.64 -12.28
C TRP A 290 -11.45 -0.86 -12.66
N CYS A 291 -11.23 -1.45 -13.84
CA CYS A 291 -9.93 -1.51 -14.51
C CYS A 291 -9.90 -0.55 -15.71
N LEU A 292 -8.70 -0.21 -16.17
CA LEU A 292 -8.47 0.68 -17.32
C LEU A 292 -9.00 0.10 -18.63
N ASP A 293 -8.94 -1.22 -18.78
CA ASP A 293 -9.15 -1.95 -20.02
C ASP A 293 -10.59 -1.84 -20.52
N TRP A 294 -10.73 -1.70 -21.84
CA TRP A 294 -11.96 -2.11 -22.51
C TRP A 294 -12.12 -3.64 -22.36
N TYR A 295 -13.35 -4.11 -22.19
CA TYR A 295 -13.65 -5.53 -22.12
C TYR A 295 -13.85 -6.11 -23.52
N ASP A 296 -13.28 -7.29 -23.74
CA ASP A 296 -13.47 -8.12 -24.91
C ASP A 296 -13.28 -9.58 -24.47
N GLU A 297 -14.29 -10.40 -24.74
CA GLU A 297 -14.35 -11.82 -24.36
C GLU A 297 -13.19 -12.61 -24.98
N GLY A 298 -12.78 -12.27 -26.20
CA GLY A 298 -11.72 -12.95 -26.93
C GLY A 298 -10.33 -12.33 -26.74
N TYR A 299 -10.17 -11.36 -25.82
CA TYR A 299 -8.92 -10.62 -25.69
C TYR A 299 -7.75 -11.50 -25.26
N TYR A 300 -7.96 -12.47 -24.37
CA TYR A 300 -6.86 -13.31 -23.84
C TYR A 300 -6.14 -14.10 -24.93
N ALA A 301 -6.86 -14.57 -25.95
CA ALA A 301 -6.29 -15.31 -27.07
C ALA A 301 -5.36 -14.45 -27.98
N LYS A 302 -5.49 -13.13 -27.92
CA LYS A 302 -4.72 -12.16 -28.73
C LYS A 302 -3.91 -11.16 -27.88
N SER A 303 -3.85 -11.38 -26.57
CA SER A 303 -3.22 -10.48 -25.62
C SER A 303 -1.71 -10.39 -25.89
N PRO A 304 -1.12 -9.17 -25.97
CA PRO A 304 0.32 -9.03 -26.08
C PRO A 304 1.01 -9.48 -24.78
N GLY A 305 2.15 -10.14 -24.91
CA GLY A 305 2.85 -10.72 -23.76
C GLY A 305 3.52 -9.72 -22.80
N LYS A 306 3.57 -8.42 -23.12
CA LYS A 306 4.17 -7.39 -22.26
C LYS A 306 3.21 -6.22 -22.04
N ASN A 307 2.92 -5.91 -20.79
CA ASN A 307 2.07 -4.79 -20.35
C ASN A 307 0.77 -4.62 -21.16
N PRO A 308 -0.08 -5.66 -21.27
CA PRO A 308 -1.35 -5.56 -21.98
C PRO A 308 -2.25 -4.49 -21.35
N LYS A 309 -3.02 -3.79 -22.20
CA LYS A 309 -3.91 -2.68 -21.82
C LYS A 309 -5.34 -2.87 -22.35
N GLY A 310 -5.69 -4.09 -22.71
CA GLY A 310 -6.96 -4.42 -23.36
C GLY A 310 -6.99 -4.03 -24.84
N PRO A 311 -8.13 -4.28 -25.52
CA PRO A 311 -8.36 -3.81 -26.88
C PRO A 311 -8.41 -2.28 -26.93
N ALA A 312 -8.12 -1.72 -28.10
CA ALA A 312 -8.08 -0.26 -28.29
C ALA A 312 -9.46 0.41 -28.11
N THR A 313 -10.53 -0.32 -28.37
CA THR A 313 -11.93 0.15 -28.33
C THR A 313 -12.83 -0.95 -27.77
N GLY A 314 -13.96 -0.55 -27.19
CA GLY A 314 -15.02 -1.45 -26.74
C GLY A 314 -16.20 -0.65 -26.21
N ASP A 315 -17.27 -1.36 -25.84
CA ASP A 315 -18.50 -0.75 -25.31
C ASP A 315 -18.55 -0.79 -23.78
N LYS A 316 -17.80 -1.71 -23.16
CA LYS A 316 -17.79 -1.95 -21.71
C LYS A 316 -16.38 -1.94 -21.16
N ARG A 317 -16.21 -1.49 -19.91
CA ARG A 317 -14.94 -1.53 -19.18
C ARG A 317 -14.90 -2.74 -18.25
N VAL A 318 -13.70 -3.23 -17.97
CA VAL A 318 -13.49 -4.39 -17.10
C VAL A 318 -13.76 -4.04 -15.63
N LEU A 319 -14.41 -4.96 -14.92
CA LEU A 319 -14.58 -4.99 -13.46
C LEU A 319 -14.00 -6.29 -12.90
N ARG A 320 -13.31 -6.22 -11.76
CA ARG A 320 -12.69 -7.38 -11.09
C ARG A 320 -13.02 -7.42 -9.58
N GLY A 321 -12.79 -8.56 -8.93
CA GLY A 321 -12.82 -8.70 -7.46
C GLY A 321 -14.13 -9.18 -6.83
N GLY A 322 -15.28 -8.99 -7.49
CA GLY A 322 -16.56 -9.27 -6.88
C GLY A 322 -17.01 -8.17 -5.94
N SER A 323 -18.02 -8.39 -5.12
CA SER A 323 -18.56 -7.41 -4.18
C SER A 323 -19.09 -8.09 -2.92
N TRP A 324 -19.55 -7.32 -1.95
CA TRP A 324 -20.22 -7.80 -0.74
C TRP A 324 -21.46 -8.67 -1.03
N PHE A 325 -22.07 -8.49 -2.21
CA PHE A 325 -23.20 -9.28 -2.70
C PHE A 325 -22.79 -10.47 -3.59
N SER A 326 -21.56 -10.47 -4.12
CA SER A 326 -21.09 -11.55 -5.00
C SER A 326 -20.92 -12.84 -4.20
N GLY A 327 -21.21 -13.98 -4.83
CA GLY A 327 -20.77 -15.26 -4.27
C GLY A 327 -21.37 -15.60 -2.91
N ILE A 328 -22.67 -15.32 -2.71
CA ILE A 328 -23.42 -15.60 -1.47
C ILE A 328 -23.17 -17.03 -0.94
N TYR A 329 -22.85 -17.98 -1.83
CA TYR A 329 -22.55 -19.36 -1.50
C TYR A 329 -21.12 -19.82 -1.85
N THR A 330 -20.38 -19.05 -2.66
CA THR A 330 -19.06 -19.45 -3.18
C THR A 330 -18.16 -18.22 -3.37
N PRO A 331 -16.92 -18.23 -2.86
CA PRO A 331 -15.95 -17.16 -3.11
C PRO A 331 -15.78 -16.93 -4.62
N LEU A 332 -15.55 -15.67 -5.01
CA LEU A 332 -15.31 -15.34 -6.40
C LEU A 332 -13.83 -15.61 -6.76
N ARG A 333 -13.61 -16.27 -7.89
CA ARG A 333 -12.26 -16.59 -8.35
C ARG A 333 -11.54 -15.33 -8.84
N ILE A 334 -10.24 -15.22 -8.56
CA ILE A 334 -9.35 -14.15 -9.06
C ILE A 334 -9.53 -13.93 -10.57
N PRO A 335 -9.56 -14.98 -11.43
CA PRO A 335 -9.61 -14.80 -12.88
C PRO A 335 -10.97 -14.35 -13.39
N TYR A 336 -12.03 -14.40 -12.55
CA TYR A 336 -13.38 -14.04 -12.95
C TYR A 336 -13.43 -12.58 -13.43
N ARG A 337 -14.03 -12.41 -14.61
CA ARG A 337 -14.13 -11.13 -15.31
C ARG A 337 -15.58 -10.69 -15.29
N TYR A 338 -15.79 -9.41 -15.05
CA TYR A 338 -17.07 -8.79 -15.32
C TYR A 338 -16.86 -7.53 -16.14
N SER A 339 -17.94 -7.00 -16.70
CA SER A 339 -17.87 -5.76 -17.46
C SER A 339 -19.17 -5.00 -17.41
N LEU A 340 -19.04 -3.69 -17.53
CA LEU A 340 -20.17 -2.77 -17.51
C LEU A 340 -19.85 -1.55 -18.39
N GLU A 341 -20.88 -0.97 -18.98
CA GLU A 341 -20.79 0.27 -19.75
C GLU A 341 -20.18 1.39 -18.87
N PRO A 342 -19.26 2.22 -19.41
CA PRO A 342 -18.46 3.14 -18.60
C PRO A 342 -19.25 4.26 -17.92
N ASP A 343 -20.48 4.54 -18.37
CA ASP A 343 -21.39 5.55 -17.82
C ASP A 343 -22.35 4.97 -16.76
N GLN A 344 -22.40 3.65 -16.62
CA GLN A 344 -23.22 2.97 -15.63
C GLN A 344 -22.46 2.82 -14.30
N THR A 345 -23.23 2.63 -13.21
CA THR A 345 -22.67 2.40 -11.87
C THR A 345 -23.69 1.73 -10.95
N SER A 346 -23.21 1.19 -9.82
CA SER A 346 -24.04 0.62 -8.76
C SER A 346 -23.39 0.81 -7.38
N ASN A 347 -24.14 0.49 -6.32
CA ASN A 347 -23.65 0.44 -4.94
C ASN A 347 -22.71 -0.74 -4.66
N LEU A 348 -22.40 -1.55 -5.69
CA LEU A 348 -21.46 -2.65 -5.64
C LEU A 348 -20.12 -2.29 -6.29
N ILE A 349 -19.99 -1.11 -6.89
CA ILE A 349 -18.84 -0.76 -7.75
C ILE A 349 -18.08 0.42 -7.15
N GLY A 350 -16.79 0.18 -6.92
CA GLY A 350 -15.76 1.15 -6.54
C GLY A 350 -14.52 0.99 -7.42
N PHE A 351 -13.35 1.27 -6.86
CA PHE A 351 -12.06 1.13 -7.56
C PHE A 351 -10.89 1.28 -6.60
N ARG A 352 -9.70 0.85 -7.04
CA ARG A 352 -8.40 1.18 -6.45
C ARG A 352 -7.46 1.75 -7.52
N CYS A 353 -6.40 2.44 -7.13
CA CYS A 353 -5.48 3.06 -8.07
C CYS A 353 -4.15 2.31 -8.20
N VAL A 354 -3.44 2.57 -9.29
CA VAL A 354 -2.02 2.22 -9.47
C VAL A 354 -1.20 3.43 -9.90
N GLN A 355 0.12 3.31 -9.76
CA GLN A 355 1.08 4.29 -10.22
C GLN A 355 2.30 3.58 -10.81
N ASP A 356 2.81 4.08 -11.94
CA ASP A 356 4.02 3.52 -12.55
C ASP A 356 5.23 3.71 -11.63
N ASN A 357 6.14 2.72 -11.62
CA ASN A 357 7.41 2.82 -10.91
C ASN A 357 8.31 3.85 -11.64
N LYS A 358 8.82 4.84 -10.92
CA LYS A 358 9.64 5.93 -11.48
C LYS A 358 11.12 5.58 -11.58
#